data_AF-A0A7V4F181-F1
#
_entry.id   AF-A0A7V4F181-F1
#
_cell.length_a   1.000
_cell.length_b   1.000
_cell.length_c   1.000
_cell.angle_alpha   90.00
_cell.angle_beta   90.00
_cell.angle_gamma   90.00
#
_symmetry.space_group_name_H-M   'P 1'
#
loop_
_entity.id
_entity.type
_entity.pdbx_description
1 polymer ?
#
loop_
_entity_poly.entity_id
_entity_poly.type
_entity_poly.pdbx_seq_one_letter_code
_entity_poly.pdbx_strand_id
1 'polypeptide(L)'
;MSIITMVAIILVTSCQKEDEKTKDLTLTGGEVEGIWERNSTITVNGHLIIPEGKSLTIEDGVKVIINDTTLGIEILVYGNLYSKGTATNPVVFTVADNLKNPKAFPRLWGGILCGPTSKELLIDNTIIEYAGFVTTEESPSVKAGFFKGSAGEGLPAINFKNNVDGKVVIINSTFRYLGEDAMYLEGGDIIVANNTIYTQGETGGDAINLKAGCIADVCFNLVYSPNTNALKLSNSGDRTPQCHVVGYNNTIVNAGWRRPTVKGGSIWLESGVYAELWNNLIVNCRFGIKNNAKDPADERSTYDYTYYYGYTQECVDNFQDGVKDVVRGAHDIAGTQAKDNDPLFENYPLSTDVNNASFNNSWDFHLKPNSPALSGAKTDFSRNFSSKGITINGKTYYSPEPKSYFGALGSK
;
A
#
# COMPACT_ATOMS: atom_id res chain seq x y z
N MET A 1 2.85 -50.76 63.86
CA MET A 1 2.60 -49.40 63.34
C MET A 1 3.21 -49.35 61.95
N SER A 2 2.36 -49.38 60.94
CA SER A 2 2.72 -49.58 59.53
C SER A 2 3.45 -48.39 58.96
N ILE A 3 4.55 -48.62 58.24
CA ILE A 3 5.12 -47.64 57.32
C ILE A 3 5.21 -48.32 55.95
N ILE A 4 4.27 -47.95 55.08
CA ILE A 4 4.21 -48.34 53.68
C ILE A 4 5.10 -47.34 52.93
N THR A 5 6.22 -47.82 52.39
CA THR A 5 7.09 -47.03 51.52
C THR A 5 6.52 -47.08 50.10
N MET A 6 5.86 -46.00 49.69
CA MET A 6 5.31 -45.82 48.35
C MET A 6 6.43 -45.32 47.43
N VAL A 7 6.92 -46.18 46.54
CA VAL A 7 7.88 -45.78 45.48
C VAL A 7 7.07 -45.14 44.35
N ALA A 8 7.25 -43.84 44.16
CA ALA A 8 6.70 -43.11 43.02
C ALA A 8 7.58 -43.37 41.78
N ILE A 9 7.04 -44.08 40.80
CA ILE A 9 7.64 -44.20 39.46
C ILE A 9 7.26 -42.93 38.69
N ILE A 10 8.23 -42.05 38.47
CA ILE A 10 8.09 -40.91 37.57
C ILE A 10 8.28 -41.43 36.14
N LEU A 11 7.16 -41.61 35.43
CA LEU A 11 7.16 -41.79 33.98
C LEU A 11 7.46 -40.44 33.33
N VAL A 12 8.71 -40.25 32.90
CA VAL A 12 9.08 -39.13 32.04
C VAL A 12 8.64 -39.47 30.62
N THR A 13 7.44 -39.07 30.23
CA THR A 13 7.06 -39.05 28.81
C THR A 13 7.89 -37.98 28.12
N SER A 14 8.95 -38.39 27.45
CA SER A 14 9.61 -37.59 26.42
C SER A 14 8.59 -37.35 25.31
N CYS A 15 7.89 -36.23 25.35
CA CYS A 15 7.36 -35.64 24.12
C CYS A 15 8.57 -35.31 23.26
N GLN A 16 8.89 -36.17 22.30
CA GLN A 16 9.64 -35.75 21.13
C GLN A 16 8.86 -34.56 20.57
N LYS A 17 9.43 -33.36 20.62
CA LYS A 17 9.06 -32.31 19.69
C LYS A 17 9.28 -32.93 18.31
N GLU A 18 8.22 -33.28 17.61
CA GLU A 18 8.31 -33.36 16.16
C GLU A 18 8.78 -31.98 15.73
N ASP A 19 10.01 -31.90 15.23
CA ASP A 19 10.45 -30.72 14.50
C ASP A 19 9.40 -30.49 13.40
N GLU A 20 8.66 -29.38 13.50
CA GLU A 20 7.70 -28.94 12.49
C GLU A 20 8.50 -28.83 11.17
N LYS A 21 8.46 -29.87 10.33
CA LYS A 21 9.09 -29.83 9.01
C LYS A 21 8.36 -28.76 8.22
N THR A 22 9.03 -27.64 7.98
CA THR A 22 8.54 -26.61 7.08
C THR A 22 8.24 -27.26 5.71
N LYS A 23 7.03 -27.05 5.18
CA LYS A 23 6.63 -27.58 3.87
C LYS A 23 7.13 -26.67 2.75
N ASP A 24 8.44 -26.60 2.62
CA ASP A 24 9.06 -25.81 1.56
C ASP A 24 8.69 -26.38 0.19
N LEU A 25 8.40 -25.50 -0.76
CA LEU A 25 7.98 -25.86 -2.12
C LEU A 25 8.83 -25.15 -3.16
N THR A 26 9.09 -25.83 -4.27
CA THR A 26 9.69 -25.24 -5.46
C THR A 26 8.72 -25.39 -6.62
N LEU A 27 8.28 -24.27 -7.18
CA LEU A 27 7.31 -24.18 -8.25
C LEU A 27 8.02 -23.74 -9.54
N THR A 28 7.73 -24.42 -10.66
CA THR A 28 8.25 -24.08 -11.99
C THR A 28 7.27 -23.21 -12.81
N GLY A 29 6.20 -22.73 -12.17
CA GLY A 29 5.07 -22.06 -12.82
C GLY A 29 3.83 -22.96 -12.89
N GLY A 30 2.69 -22.38 -13.28
CA GLY A 30 1.41 -23.08 -13.42
C GLY A 30 0.37 -22.71 -12.36
N GLU A 31 -0.67 -23.54 -12.27
CA GLU A 31 -1.79 -23.31 -11.36
C GLU A 31 -1.42 -23.61 -9.90
N VAL A 32 -1.89 -22.76 -8.98
CA VAL A 32 -1.73 -22.91 -7.53
C VAL A 32 -3.06 -22.62 -6.83
N GLU A 33 -3.36 -23.42 -5.81
CA GLU A 33 -4.53 -23.26 -4.95
C GLU A 33 -4.27 -23.88 -3.57
N GLY A 34 -5.20 -23.68 -2.63
CA GLY A 34 -5.14 -24.28 -1.30
C GLY A 34 -4.42 -23.39 -0.29
N ILE A 35 -3.53 -23.99 0.50
CA ILE A 35 -2.86 -23.32 1.62
C ILE A 35 -1.35 -23.48 1.48
N TRP A 36 -0.62 -22.36 1.55
CA TRP A 36 0.81 -22.37 1.87
C TRP A 36 0.96 -22.19 3.37
N GLU A 37 1.45 -23.25 4.01
CA GLU A 37 1.49 -23.38 5.47
C GLU A 37 2.52 -22.43 6.07
N ARG A 38 2.21 -21.94 7.28
CA ARG A 38 3.05 -21.01 8.04
C ARG A 38 4.53 -21.37 8.04
N ASN A 39 5.37 -20.34 8.01
CA ASN A 39 6.84 -20.46 8.05
C ASN A 39 7.49 -21.28 6.91
N SER A 40 6.75 -21.68 5.87
CA SER A 40 7.33 -22.34 4.70
C SER A 40 8.05 -21.36 3.78
N THR A 41 9.03 -21.87 3.03
CA THR A 41 9.65 -21.15 1.91
C THR A 41 9.12 -21.67 0.58
N ILE A 42 8.56 -20.77 -0.23
CA ILE A 42 8.01 -21.08 -1.55
C ILE A 42 8.92 -20.46 -2.61
N THR A 43 9.71 -21.28 -3.29
CA THR A 43 10.59 -20.83 -4.39
C THR A 43 9.82 -20.88 -5.71
N VAL A 44 9.77 -19.77 -6.44
CA VAL A 44 8.98 -19.62 -7.67
C VAL A 44 9.91 -19.35 -8.86
N ASN A 45 9.87 -20.23 -9.87
CA ASN A 45 10.69 -20.17 -11.08
C ASN A 45 9.85 -20.02 -12.37
N GLY A 46 8.56 -19.69 -12.25
CA GLY A 46 7.67 -19.47 -13.39
C GLY A 46 6.41 -18.71 -12.99
N HIS A 47 5.67 -18.19 -13.97
CA HIS A 47 4.41 -17.48 -13.72
C HIS A 47 3.41 -18.39 -12.99
N LEU A 48 2.71 -17.84 -12.02
CA LEU A 48 1.70 -18.55 -11.24
C LEU A 48 0.29 -18.09 -11.62
N ILE A 49 -0.66 -19.01 -11.55
CA ILE A 49 -2.08 -18.74 -11.80
C ILE A 49 -2.89 -19.25 -10.61
N ILE A 50 -3.72 -18.41 -10.00
CA ILE A 50 -4.77 -18.83 -9.07
C ILE A 50 -6.06 -18.91 -9.88
N PRO A 51 -6.57 -20.13 -10.20
CA PRO A 51 -7.68 -20.28 -11.15
C PRO A 51 -9.00 -19.69 -10.66
N GLU A 52 -9.90 -19.36 -11.59
CA GLU A 52 -11.26 -18.91 -11.28
C GLU A 52 -11.99 -19.97 -10.42
N GLY A 53 -12.75 -19.50 -9.42
CA GLY A 53 -13.45 -20.37 -8.48
C GLY A 53 -12.54 -21.08 -7.45
N LYS A 54 -11.22 -20.90 -7.54
CA LYS A 54 -10.25 -21.38 -6.56
C LYS A 54 -9.70 -20.26 -5.70
N SER A 55 -8.97 -20.62 -4.66
CA SER A 55 -8.31 -19.65 -3.79
C SER A 55 -6.98 -20.16 -3.30
N LEU A 56 -6.04 -19.24 -3.07
CA LEU A 56 -4.80 -19.49 -2.37
C LEU A 56 -4.79 -18.70 -1.05
N THR A 57 -4.59 -19.40 0.06
CA THR A 57 -4.30 -18.80 1.36
C THR A 57 -2.82 -18.96 1.66
N ILE A 58 -2.17 -17.88 2.04
CA ILE A 58 -0.77 -17.86 2.47
C ILE A 58 -0.76 -17.48 3.95
N GLU A 59 -0.36 -18.42 4.79
CA GLU A 59 -0.33 -18.22 6.24
C GLU A 59 0.88 -17.39 6.70
N ASP A 60 0.88 -17.02 7.97
CA ASP A 60 1.88 -16.13 8.54
C ASP A 60 3.30 -16.71 8.48
N GLY A 61 4.29 -15.83 8.28
CA GLY A 61 5.70 -16.23 8.18
C GLY A 61 6.12 -16.91 6.88
N VAL A 62 5.22 -17.13 5.92
CA VAL A 62 5.61 -17.69 4.60
C VAL A 62 6.52 -16.73 3.85
N LYS A 63 7.61 -17.25 3.29
CA LYS A 63 8.53 -16.52 2.42
C LYS A 63 8.40 -17.01 0.98
N VAL A 64 7.89 -16.16 0.09
CA VAL A 64 7.78 -16.41 -1.34
C VAL A 64 9.00 -15.79 -2.04
N ILE A 65 9.87 -16.64 -2.58
CA ILE A 65 11.13 -16.25 -3.24
C ILE A 65 10.96 -16.39 -4.76
N ILE A 66 10.85 -15.27 -5.45
CA ILE A 66 10.92 -15.22 -6.90
C ILE A 66 12.39 -15.39 -7.32
N ASN A 67 12.69 -16.51 -7.96
CA ASN A 67 14.07 -16.96 -8.16
C ASN A 67 14.58 -16.74 -9.59
N ASP A 68 13.69 -16.71 -10.58
CA ASP A 68 14.04 -16.29 -11.94
C ASP A 68 13.54 -14.87 -12.20
N THR A 69 14.46 -13.91 -12.15
CA THR A 69 14.18 -12.49 -12.38
C THR A 69 14.33 -12.07 -13.83
N THR A 70 14.67 -13.00 -14.73
CA THR A 70 14.79 -12.73 -16.18
C THR A 70 13.47 -12.91 -16.91
N LEU A 71 12.61 -13.79 -16.38
CA LEU A 71 11.29 -14.08 -16.94
C LEU A 71 10.25 -12.99 -16.67
N GLY A 72 10.47 -12.15 -15.65
CA GLY A 72 9.45 -11.21 -15.19
C GLY A 72 8.23 -11.94 -14.62
N ILE A 73 8.47 -12.86 -13.67
CA ILE A 73 7.42 -13.71 -13.10
C ILE A 73 6.22 -12.89 -12.61
N GLU A 74 5.03 -13.35 -12.96
CA GLU A 74 3.74 -12.72 -12.63
C GLU A 74 2.91 -13.73 -11.86
N ILE A 75 2.14 -13.26 -10.87
CA ILE A 75 1.12 -14.05 -10.17
C ILE A 75 -0.24 -13.56 -10.65
N LEU A 76 -0.89 -14.33 -11.51
CA LEU A 76 -2.20 -14.01 -12.07
C LEU A 76 -3.28 -14.56 -11.16
N VAL A 77 -4.18 -13.70 -10.71
CA VAL A 77 -5.26 -14.07 -9.81
C VAL A 77 -6.59 -13.97 -10.56
N TYR A 78 -7.11 -15.12 -10.99
CA TYR A 78 -8.47 -15.24 -11.51
C TYR A 78 -9.45 -15.60 -10.39
N GLY A 79 -9.01 -16.39 -9.41
CA GLY A 79 -9.74 -16.73 -8.19
C GLY A 79 -9.54 -15.70 -7.08
N ASN A 80 -9.24 -16.17 -5.86
CA ASN A 80 -9.03 -15.29 -4.71
C ASN A 80 -7.65 -15.52 -4.07
N LEU A 81 -7.05 -14.45 -3.53
CA LEU A 81 -5.78 -14.51 -2.80
C LEU A 81 -5.93 -13.95 -1.40
N TYR A 82 -5.44 -14.70 -0.41
CA TYR A 82 -5.41 -14.30 0.98
C TYR A 82 -4.00 -14.41 1.57
N SER A 83 -3.24 -13.31 1.57
CA SER A 83 -1.96 -13.21 2.28
C SER A 83 -2.21 -12.75 3.71
N LYS A 84 -2.01 -13.66 4.67
CA LYS A 84 -2.42 -13.52 6.08
C LYS A 84 -1.22 -13.53 7.02
N GLY A 85 -0.35 -12.53 6.88
CA GLY A 85 0.75 -12.33 7.82
C GLY A 85 0.30 -11.89 9.19
N THR A 86 1.26 -11.75 10.10
CA THR A 86 1.11 -11.05 11.38
C THR A 86 2.23 -10.04 11.55
N ALA A 87 2.07 -9.09 12.49
CA ALA A 87 3.11 -8.09 12.75
C ALA A 87 4.46 -8.71 13.14
N THR A 88 4.45 -9.88 13.79
CA THR A 88 5.66 -10.63 14.18
C THR A 88 6.13 -11.60 13.10
N ASN A 89 5.21 -12.19 12.33
CA ASN A 89 5.49 -13.15 11.26
C ASN A 89 4.84 -12.68 9.96
N PRO A 90 5.38 -11.65 9.28
CA PRO A 90 4.79 -11.18 8.04
C PRO A 90 4.94 -12.24 6.94
N VAL A 91 4.01 -12.24 5.98
CA VAL A 91 4.24 -12.92 4.69
C VAL A 91 5.21 -12.05 3.88
N VAL A 92 6.20 -12.65 3.22
CA VAL A 92 7.21 -11.90 2.46
C VAL A 92 7.28 -12.37 1.01
N PHE A 93 6.94 -11.50 0.07
CA PHE A 93 7.22 -11.67 -1.36
C PHE A 93 8.50 -10.92 -1.71
N THR A 94 9.54 -11.68 -2.09
CA THR A 94 10.90 -11.19 -2.29
C THR A 94 11.59 -11.95 -3.42
N VAL A 95 12.80 -11.52 -3.77
CA VAL A 95 13.75 -12.28 -4.58
C VAL A 95 14.81 -12.97 -3.70
N ALA A 96 15.63 -13.82 -4.34
CA ALA A 96 16.81 -14.41 -3.71
C ALA A 96 17.79 -13.34 -3.19
N ASP A 97 18.47 -13.62 -2.07
CA ASP A 97 19.25 -12.61 -1.35
C ASP A 97 20.41 -12.02 -2.17
N ASN A 98 20.99 -12.80 -3.08
CA ASN A 98 22.06 -12.35 -3.98
C ASN A 98 21.58 -11.37 -5.07
N LEU A 99 20.27 -11.22 -5.27
CA LEU A 99 19.67 -10.31 -6.26
C LEU A 99 19.21 -8.98 -5.64
N LYS A 100 19.19 -8.89 -4.31
CA LYS A 100 18.66 -7.74 -3.59
C LYS A 100 19.55 -6.51 -3.78
N ASN A 101 18.94 -5.42 -4.24
CA ASN A 101 19.57 -4.11 -4.26
C ASN A 101 18.61 -3.04 -3.70
N PRO A 102 18.63 -2.79 -2.38
CA PRO A 102 17.69 -1.88 -1.71
C PRO A 102 17.91 -0.40 -2.05
N LYS A 103 18.98 -0.06 -2.78
CA LYS A 103 19.26 1.31 -3.24
C LYS A 103 18.77 1.58 -4.66
N ALA A 104 18.17 0.58 -5.30
CA ALA A 104 17.73 0.64 -6.69
C ALA A 104 16.23 0.32 -6.81
N PHE A 105 15.73 0.47 -8.02
CA PHE A 105 14.38 0.10 -8.44
C PHE A 105 14.46 -1.06 -9.44
N PRO A 106 14.90 -2.26 -9.03
CA PRO A 106 15.45 -3.24 -9.97
C PRO A 106 14.41 -4.00 -10.80
N ARG A 107 13.10 -3.83 -10.54
CA ARG A 107 12.00 -4.39 -11.36
C ARG A 107 12.15 -5.91 -11.60
N LEU A 108 12.43 -6.67 -10.55
CA LEU A 108 12.91 -8.05 -10.66
C LEU A 108 11.81 -9.09 -10.90
N TRP A 109 10.54 -8.72 -10.73
CA TRP A 109 9.39 -9.56 -11.08
C TRP A 109 8.17 -8.69 -11.36
N GLY A 110 7.14 -9.27 -11.96
CA GLY A 110 5.96 -8.53 -12.42
C GLY A 110 5.16 -7.95 -11.27
N GLY A 111 4.55 -8.81 -10.46
CA GLY A 111 3.66 -8.43 -9.37
C GLY A 111 2.50 -9.41 -9.21
N ILE A 112 1.54 -9.04 -8.36
CA ILE A 112 0.30 -9.79 -8.14
C ILE A 112 -0.82 -9.09 -8.92
N LEU A 113 -1.33 -9.76 -9.95
CA LEU A 113 -2.23 -9.17 -10.93
C LEU A 113 -3.57 -9.88 -10.90
N CYS A 114 -4.56 -9.23 -10.28
CA CYS A 114 -5.91 -9.75 -10.17
C CYS A 114 -6.75 -9.30 -11.36
N GLY A 115 -7.36 -10.26 -12.03
CA GLY A 115 -8.17 -10.06 -13.22
C GLY A 115 -9.67 -9.89 -12.95
N PRO A 116 -10.48 -9.76 -14.02
CA PRO A 116 -11.90 -9.43 -13.93
C PRO A 116 -12.76 -10.39 -13.10
N THR A 117 -12.35 -11.65 -13.00
CA THR A 117 -13.06 -12.71 -12.27
C THR A 117 -12.69 -12.74 -10.78
N SER A 118 -11.57 -12.12 -10.39
CA SER A 118 -11.09 -12.13 -9.00
C SER A 118 -12.07 -11.40 -8.10
N LYS A 119 -12.55 -12.04 -7.03
CA LYS A 119 -13.57 -11.47 -6.15
C LYS A 119 -13.02 -10.97 -4.84
N GLU A 120 -11.98 -11.61 -4.30
CA GLU A 120 -11.44 -11.25 -3.00
C GLU A 120 -9.90 -11.20 -3.04
N LEU A 121 -9.35 -10.08 -2.57
CA LEU A 121 -7.92 -9.89 -2.34
C LEU A 121 -7.69 -9.41 -0.90
N LEU A 122 -7.00 -10.21 -0.11
CA LEU A 122 -6.52 -9.82 1.22
C LEU A 122 -4.99 -9.80 1.23
N ILE A 123 -4.43 -8.66 1.62
CA ILE A 123 -3.02 -8.46 1.90
C ILE A 123 -2.91 -7.86 3.30
N ASP A 124 -2.69 -8.70 4.31
CA ASP A 124 -2.58 -8.31 5.71
C ASP A 124 -1.18 -8.65 6.23
N ASN A 125 -0.49 -7.67 6.84
CA ASN A 125 0.86 -7.83 7.37
C ASN A 125 1.81 -8.52 6.39
N THR A 126 1.82 -8.03 5.15
CA THR A 126 2.64 -8.59 4.05
C THR A 126 3.73 -7.60 3.65
N ILE A 127 4.92 -8.10 3.34
CA ILE A 127 6.01 -7.32 2.76
C ILE A 127 6.13 -7.70 1.29
N ILE A 128 6.01 -6.72 0.38
CA ILE A 128 6.15 -6.91 -1.06
C ILE A 128 7.32 -6.07 -1.56
N GLU A 129 8.28 -6.73 -2.20
CA GLU A 129 9.55 -6.13 -2.61
C GLU A 129 9.88 -6.36 -4.08
N TYR A 130 10.59 -5.42 -4.69
CA TYR A 130 11.27 -5.59 -5.99
C TYR A 130 10.37 -5.89 -7.20
N ALA A 131 9.05 -5.72 -7.10
CA ALA A 131 8.15 -5.83 -8.23
C ALA A 131 8.29 -4.65 -9.20
N GLY A 132 7.69 -4.74 -10.38
CA GLY A 132 7.65 -3.66 -11.37
C GLY A 132 8.26 -3.98 -12.72
N PHE A 133 8.38 -5.27 -13.07
CA PHE A 133 8.92 -5.72 -14.36
C PHE A 133 8.21 -5.01 -15.53
N VAL A 134 8.98 -4.67 -16.56
CA VAL A 134 8.47 -4.04 -17.78
C VAL A 134 7.92 -5.13 -18.68
N THR A 135 6.64 -5.07 -19.01
CA THR A 135 5.97 -6.13 -19.77
C THR A 135 6.52 -6.26 -21.18
N THR A 136 6.45 -7.48 -21.71
CA THR A 136 6.65 -7.78 -23.13
C THR A 136 5.33 -8.28 -23.71
N GLU A 137 5.25 -8.47 -25.03
CA GLU A 137 4.08 -9.11 -25.66
C GLU A 137 3.85 -10.54 -25.12
N GLU A 138 4.90 -11.17 -24.58
CA GLU A 138 4.82 -12.51 -24.01
C GLU A 138 4.34 -12.54 -22.57
N SER A 139 4.32 -11.38 -21.88
CA SER A 139 3.85 -11.25 -20.49
C SER A 139 2.42 -11.78 -20.34
N PRO A 140 2.16 -12.70 -19.40
CA PRO A 140 0.82 -13.29 -19.24
C PRO A 140 -0.28 -12.26 -19.00
N SER A 141 -0.02 -11.20 -18.23
CA SER A 141 -0.98 -10.12 -17.98
C SER A 141 -1.31 -9.28 -19.20
N VAL A 142 -0.38 -9.12 -20.15
CA VAL A 142 -0.64 -8.47 -21.43
C VAL A 142 -1.59 -9.35 -22.24
N LYS A 143 -1.28 -10.65 -22.38
CA LYS A 143 -2.14 -11.63 -23.06
C LYS A 143 -3.54 -11.74 -22.42
N ALA A 144 -3.61 -11.64 -21.10
CA ALA A 144 -4.85 -11.72 -20.34
C ALA A 144 -5.61 -10.37 -20.23
N GLY A 145 -4.99 -9.25 -20.61
CA GLY A 145 -5.58 -7.91 -20.49
C GLY A 145 -5.80 -7.42 -19.05
N PHE A 146 -4.99 -7.91 -18.09
CA PHE A 146 -5.15 -7.61 -16.66
C PHE A 146 -4.70 -6.21 -16.28
N PHE A 147 -3.64 -5.72 -16.92
CA PHE A 147 -3.12 -4.36 -16.77
C PHE A 147 -2.94 -3.78 -18.18
N LYS A 148 -3.09 -2.45 -18.33
CA LYS A 148 -3.00 -1.65 -19.57
C LYS A 148 -2.70 -2.49 -20.83
N GLY A 149 -3.65 -2.60 -21.76
CA GLY A 149 -3.67 -3.59 -22.85
C GLY A 149 -2.59 -3.48 -23.94
N SER A 150 -1.37 -3.08 -23.60
CA SER A 150 -0.18 -3.04 -24.46
C SER A 150 1.07 -3.37 -23.63
N ALA A 151 2.04 -4.03 -24.25
CA ALA A 151 3.36 -4.27 -23.66
C ALA A 151 4.20 -2.98 -23.50
N GLY A 152 5.34 -3.09 -22.80
CA GLY A 152 6.34 -2.03 -22.65
C GLY A 152 6.15 -1.13 -21.43
N GLU A 153 5.19 -1.43 -20.56
CA GLU A 153 4.90 -0.68 -19.34
C GLU A 153 5.37 -1.46 -18.11
N GLY A 154 5.83 -0.75 -17.08
CA GLY A 154 6.08 -1.34 -15.77
C GLY A 154 4.77 -1.81 -15.12
N LEU A 155 4.77 -3.02 -14.56
CA LEU A 155 3.64 -3.52 -13.79
C LEU A 155 3.57 -2.88 -12.40
N PRO A 156 2.38 -2.67 -11.82
CA PRO A 156 2.26 -2.35 -10.40
C PRO A 156 2.62 -3.58 -9.56
N ALA A 157 3.03 -3.37 -8.30
CA ALA A 157 3.24 -4.50 -7.39
C ALA A 157 1.94 -5.26 -7.11
N ILE A 158 0.82 -4.53 -7.00
CA ILE A 158 -0.54 -5.07 -6.99
C ILE A 158 -1.37 -4.39 -8.08
N ASN A 159 -1.93 -5.19 -8.98
CA ASN A 159 -3.04 -4.77 -9.84
C ASN A 159 -4.32 -5.45 -9.38
N PHE A 160 -5.41 -4.70 -9.30
CA PHE A 160 -6.74 -5.26 -9.14
C PHE A 160 -7.68 -4.65 -10.16
N LYS A 161 -8.13 -5.45 -11.13
CA LYS A 161 -9.06 -5.03 -12.19
C LYS A 161 -10.27 -5.94 -12.20
N ASN A 162 -11.29 -5.60 -11.41
CA ASN A 162 -12.51 -6.40 -11.24
C ASN A 162 -13.73 -5.71 -11.89
N ASN A 163 -14.80 -6.46 -12.14
CA ASN A 163 -16.09 -5.95 -12.67
C ASN A 163 -17.00 -5.32 -11.60
N VAL A 164 -16.44 -4.53 -10.68
CA VAL A 164 -17.06 -3.76 -9.57
C VAL A 164 -17.64 -4.50 -8.37
N ASP A 165 -17.72 -5.84 -8.37
CA ASP A 165 -18.20 -6.64 -7.23
C ASP A 165 -17.08 -7.22 -6.35
N GLY A 166 -15.84 -6.83 -6.63
CA GLY A 166 -14.65 -7.26 -5.93
C GLY A 166 -14.50 -6.61 -4.56
N LYS A 167 -13.80 -7.30 -3.66
CA LYS A 167 -13.49 -6.87 -2.31
C LYS A 167 -11.99 -6.88 -2.09
N VAL A 168 -11.43 -5.76 -1.69
CA VAL A 168 -9.99 -5.60 -1.50
C VAL A 168 -9.69 -5.05 -0.12
N VAL A 169 -8.85 -5.74 0.63
CA VAL A 169 -8.32 -5.26 1.92
C VAL A 169 -6.82 -5.37 1.88
N ILE A 170 -6.13 -4.23 1.91
CA ILE A 170 -4.67 -4.14 1.95
C ILE A 170 -4.29 -3.35 3.21
N ILE A 171 -3.86 -4.06 4.24
CA ILE A 171 -3.65 -3.47 5.56
C ILE A 171 -2.33 -3.90 6.21
N ASN A 172 -1.80 -3.02 7.07
CA ASN A 172 -0.64 -3.30 7.92
C ASN A 172 0.60 -3.79 7.14
N SER A 173 0.69 -3.46 5.85
CA SER A 173 1.64 -4.08 4.92
C SER A 173 2.73 -3.09 4.51
N THR A 174 3.86 -3.63 4.05
CA THR A 174 5.01 -2.84 3.57
C THR A 174 5.24 -3.06 2.09
N PHE A 175 5.38 -1.97 1.35
CA PHE A 175 5.68 -1.98 -0.08
C PHE A 175 7.00 -1.22 -0.30
N ARG A 176 8.02 -1.90 -0.82
CA ARG A 176 9.36 -1.30 -0.94
C ARG A 176 10.18 -1.77 -2.12
N TYR A 177 11.10 -0.91 -2.56
CA TYR A 177 12.03 -1.19 -3.66
C TYR A 177 11.31 -1.50 -4.98
N LEU A 178 10.17 -0.85 -5.21
CA LEU A 178 9.29 -1.13 -6.34
C LEU A 178 9.65 -0.24 -7.54
N GLY A 179 9.63 -0.79 -8.74
CA GLY A 179 9.93 -0.02 -9.94
C GLY A 179 8.81 0.89 -10.45
N GLU A 180 7.56 0.56 -10.13
CA GLU A 180 6.36 1.28 -10.61
C GLU A 180 5.34 1.44 -9.48
N ASP A 181 4.07 1.73 -9.80
CA ASP A 181 2.97 1.87 -8.85
C ASP A 181 2.99 0.75 -7.78
N ALA A 182 2.79 1.09 -6.50
CA ALA A 182 2.62 0.01 -5.51
C ALA A 182 1.27 -0.69 -5.70
N MET A 183 0.23 0.11 -5.98
CA MET A 183 -1.13 -0.39 -6.19
C MET A 183 -1.78 0.33 -7.36
N TYR A 184 -2.37 -0.44 -8.26
CA TYR A 184 -3.30 0.04 -9.30
C TYR A 184 -4.62 -0.70 -9.14
N LEU A 185 -5.65 -0.02 -8.66
CA LEU A 185 -6.93 -0.63 -8.31
C LEU A 185 -8.06 -0.02 -9.12
N GLU A 186 -8.86 -0.87 -9.72
CA GLU A 186 -9.94 -0.53 -10.65
C GLU A 186 -11.14 -1.47 -10.41
N GLY A 187 -12.22 -0.93 -9.84
CA GLY A 187 -13.41 -1.67 -9.42
C GLY A 187 -13.33 -2.25 -8.01
N GLY A 188 -14.46 -2.21 -7.30
CA GLY A 188 -14.69 -2.95 -6.05
C GLY A 188 -14.79 -2.07 -4.79
N ASP A 189 -15.14 -2.73 -3.69
CA ASP A 189 -15.11 -2.20 -2.33
C ASP A 189 -13.69 -2.37 -1.75
N ILE A 190 -13.07 -1.29 -1.27
CA ILE A 190 -11.63 -1.24 -0.98
C ILE A 190 -11.32 -0.59 0.38
N ILE A 191 -10.48 -1.26 1.20
CA ILE A 191 -9.80 -0.65 2.35
C ILE A 191 -8.29 -0.73 2.12
N VAL A 192 -7.61 0.42 2.10
CA VAL A 192 -6.14 0.50 2.11
C VAL A 192 -5.70 1.25 3.37
N ALA A 193 -5.24 0.53 4.40
CA ALA A 193 -4.97 1.13 5.69
C ALA A 193 -3.71 0.68 6.44
N ASN A 194 -3.09 1.60 7.19
CA ASN A 194 -1.92 1.31 8.03
C ASN A 194 -0.71 0.73 7.27
N ASN A 195 -0.58 1.02 5.97
CA ASN A 195 0.53 0.53 5.18
C ASN A 195 1.72 1.48 5.24
N THR A 196 2.92 0.94 5.05
CA THR A 196 4.16 1.72 4.91
C THR A 196 4.71 1.52 3.49
N ILE A 197 4.76 2.58 2.70
CA ILE A 197 5.16 2.55 1.29
C ILE A 197 6.37 3.47 1.11
N TYR A 198 7.50 2.94 0.64
CA TYR A 198 8.71 3.72 0.45
C TYR A 198 9.62 3.15 -0.63
N THR A 199 10.55 3.97 -1.13
CA THR A 199 11.47 3.58 -2.21
C THR A 199 10.68 2.93 -3.36
N GLN A 200 9.71 3.68 -3.89
CA GLN A 200 8.76 3.22 -4.88
C GLN A 200 8.76 4.13 -6.11
N GLY A 201 8.80 3.53 -7.29
CA GLY A 201 8.76 4.19 -8.59
C GLY A 201 10.13 4.70 -9.05
N GLU A 202 10.59 4.28 -10.22
CA GLU A 202 11.89 4.68 -10.78
C GLU A 202 11.79 6.01 -11.56
N THR A 203 11.10 5.98 -12.71
CA THR A 203 10.88 7.11 -13.63
C THR A 203 9.43 7.61 -13.57
N GLY A 204 8.55 6.80 -12.99
CA GLY A 204 7.13 7.03 -12.70
C GLY A 204 6.74 6.20 -11.48
N GLY A 205 5.47 6.19 -11.14
CA GLY A 205 4.95 5.37 -10.06
C GLY A 205 4.20 6.20 -9.02
N ASP A 206 2.91 5.94 -8.90
CA ASP A 206 2.04 6.40 -7.81
C ASP A 206 2.03 5.33 -6.70
N ALA A 207 2.07 5.72 -5.43
CA ALA A 207 2.00 4.71 -4.37
C ALA A 207 0.64 4.01 -4.36
N ILE A 208 -0.46 4.76 -4.43
CA ILE A 208 -1.82 4.22 -4.47
C ILE A 208 -2.58 4.89 -5.62
N ASN A 209 -2.89 4.12 -6.67
CA ASN A 209 -3.58 4.57 -7.88
C ASN A 209 -4.99 3.96 -7.95
N LEU A 210 -6.02 4.77 -7.79
CA LEU A 210 -7.42 4.35 -7.86
C LEU A 210 -8.06 4.81 -9.16
N LYS A 211 -8.94 3.97 -9.70
CA LYS A 211 -9.62 4.12 -10.99
C LYS A 211 -11.14 3.98 -10.87
N ALA A 212 -11.86 4.08 -11.99
CA ALA A 212 -13.31 3.94 -12.04
C ALA A 212 -13.81 2.66 -11.34
N GLY A 213 -14.99 2.71 -10.74
CA GLY A 213 -15.60 1.56 -10.06
C GLY A 213 -15.13 1.31 -8.63
N CYS A 214 -14.15 2.06 -8.10
CA CYS A 214 -13.67 1.90 -6.73
C CYS A 214 -14.54 2.66 -5.71
N ILE A 215 -15.02 1.98 -4.67
CA ILE A 215 -15.52 2.60 -3.45
C ILE A 215 -14.48 2.33 -2.36
N ALA A 216 -13.75 3.34 -1.92
CA ALA A 216 -12.51 3.14 -1.18
C ALA A 216 -12.37 4.00 0.08
N ASP A 217 -11.87 3.40 1.16
CA ASP A 217 -11.29 4.12 2.29
C ASP A 217 -9.76 3.97 2.28
N VAL A 218 -9.02 5.08 2.20
CA VAL A 218 -7.55 5.09 2.13
C VAL A 218 -6.98 5.88 3.31
N CYS A 219 -6.49 5.19 4.34
CA CYS A 219 -6.24 5.86 5.62
C CYS A 219 -5.06 5.34 6.42
N PHE A 220 -4.46 6.18 7.27
CA PHE A 220 -3.36 5.80 8.15
C PHE A 220 -2.13 5.21 7.43
N ASN A 221 -1.97 5.48 6.13
CA ASN A 221 -0.78 5.03 5.40
C ASN A 221 0.37 6.02 5.62
N LEU A 222 1.57 5.51 5.81
CA LEU A 222 2.82 6.24 5.72
C LEU A 222 3.40 6.05 4.33
N VAL A 223 3.50 7.14 3.56
CA VAL A 223 4.03 7.11 2.19
C VAL A 223 5.23 8.04 2.11
N TYR A 224 6.41 7.46 1.85
CA TYR A 224 7.67 8.20 1.79
C TYR A 224 8.26 8.19 0.37
N SER A 225 8.49 9.39 -0.16
CA SER A 225 9.19 9.67 -1.42
C SER A 225 8.74 8.80 -2.63
N PRO A 226 7.43 8.60 -2.86
CA PRO A 226 6.97 8.00 -4.12
C PRO A 226 7.41 8.89 -5.29
N ASN A 227 7.66 8.27 -6.46
CA ASN A 227 8.18 9.02 -7.60
C ASN A 227 7.21 10.13 -8.02
N THR A 228 5.93 9.77 -8.20
CA THR A 228 4.89 10.66 -8.72
C THR A 228 3.97 11.13 -7.60
N ASN A 229 2.86 10.45 -7.30
CA ASN A 229 1.98 10.85 -6.21
C ASN A 229 1.96 9.81 -5.09
N ALA A 230 1.65 10.23 -3.87
CA ALA A 230 1.28 9.26 -2.85
C ALA A 230 -0.09 8.67 -3.16
N LEU A 231 -1.08 9.53 -3.43
CA LEU A 231 -2.40 9.11 -3.87
C LEU A 231 -2.69 9.69 -5.25
N LYS A 232 -3.04 8.84 -6.20
CA LYS A 232 -3.65 9.26 -7.46
C LYS A 232 -5.07 8.73 -7.51
N LEU A 233 -6.02 9.65 -7.39
CA LEU A 233 -7.44 9.36 -7.29
C LEU A 233 -8.09 9.79 -8.60
N SER A 234 -8.61 8.81 -9.35
CA SER A 234 -9.14 9.05 -10.68
C SER A 234 -10.40 8.22 -10.90
N ASN A 235 -11.38 8.78 -11.59
CA ASN A 235 -12.49 8.01 -12.15
C ASN A 235 -12.27 7.68 -13.64
N SER A 236 -11.01 7.69 -14.11
CA SER A 236 -10.69 7.19 -15.45
C SER A 236 -10.98 5.69 -15.54
N GLY A 237 -11.64 5.29 -16.62
CA GLY A 237 -12.16 3.94 -16.85
C GLY A 237 -13.63 4.00 -17.25
N ASP A 238 -14.22 2.85 -17.53
CA ASP A 238 -15.61 2.71 -18.01
C ASP A 238 -16.54 2.05 -16.98
N ARG A 239 -16.05 1.85 -15.75
CA ARG A 239 -16.77 1.18 -14.67
C ARG A 239 -17.74 2.11 -13.94
N THR A 240 -18.84 1.53 -13.47
CA THR A 240 -19.83 2.16 -12.59
C THR A 240 -19.98 1.29 -11.34
N PRO A 241 -19.99 1.84 -10.12
CA PRO A 241 -20.20 3.26 -9.76
C PRO A 241 -18.99 4.16 -10.05
N GLN A 242 -19.20 5.47 -9.97
CA GLN A 242 -18.12 6.45 -9.95
C GLN A 242 -17.13 6.11 -8.82
N CYS A 243 -15.84 6.31 -9.08
CA CYS A 243 -14.80 6.21 -8.06
C CYS A 243 -15.09 7.18 -6.91
N HIS A 244 -15.35 6.65 -5.72
CA HIS A 244 -15.58 7.41 -4.50
C HIS A 244 -14.54 7.02 -3.46
N VAL A 245 -13.80 8.01 -2.96
CA VAL A 245 -12.67 7.80 -2.06
C VAL A 245 -12.82 8.66 -0.82
N VAL A 246 -12.81 8.05 0.37
CA VAL A 246 -12.63 8.75 1.65
C VAL A 246 -11.19 8.53 2.11
N GLY A 247 -10.36 9.55 2.02
CA GLY A 247 -8.93 9.49 2.31
C GLY A 247 -8.55 10.28 3.56
N TYR A 248 -8.04 9.62 4.61
CA TYR A 248 -7.81 10.34 5.87
C TYR A 248 -6.66 9.86 6.73
N ASN A 249 -6.13 10.76 7.55
CA ASN A 249 -5.05 10.45 8.49
C ASN A 249 -3.83 9.79 7.81
N ASN A 250 -3.52 10.07 6.54
CA ASN A 250 -2.30 9.57 5.91
C ASN A 250 -1.13 10.52 6.23
N THR A 251 0.07 9.97 6.42
CA THR A 251 1.30 10.76 6.49
C THR A 251 2.06 10.61 5.18
N ILE A 252 2.21 11.71 4.43
CA ILE A 252 2.85 11.74 3.13
C ILE A 252 4.09 12.62 3.21
N VAL A 253 5.25 12.05 2.88
CA VAL A 253 6.55 12.69 3.06
C VAL A 253 7.33 12.68 1.75
N ASN A 254 7.89 13.82 1.34
CA ASN A 254 8.78 13.96 0.17
C ASN A 254 8.18 13.47 -1.16
N ALA A 255 6.87 13.45 -1.32
CA ALA A 255 6.23 12.92 -2.53
C ALA A 255 6.41 13.84 -3.75
N GLY A 256 6.70 13.25 -4.91
CA GLY A 256 6.59 13.89 -6.23
C GLY A 256 7.80 14.67 -6.75
N TRP A 257 8.86 14.80 -5.95
CA TRP A 257 10.07 15.52 -6.36
C TRP A 257 10.85 14.82 -7.48
N ARG A 258 10.84 13.49 -7.50
CA ARG A 258 11.59 12.69 -8.46
C ARG A 258 10.93 12.60 -9.84
N ARG A 259 9.70 13.09 -9.99
CA ARG A 259 9.00 13.14 -11.29
C ARG A 259 9.32 14.46 -12.00
N PRO A 260 9.95 14.46 -13.18
CA PRO A 260 10.39 15.69 -13.86
C PRO A 260 9.27 16.38 -14.66
N THR A 261 8.00 16.27 -14.23
CA THR A 261 6.86 16.91 -14.92
C THR A 261 5.98 17.67 -13.94
N VAL A 262 4.88 18.28 -14.42
CA VAL A 262 3.88 18.97 -13.58
C VAL A 262 2.98 18.01 -12.80
N LYS A 263 3.04 16.72 -13.14
CA LYS A 263 2.42 15.63 -12.38
C LYS A 263 3.40 15.21 -11.29
N GLY A 264 2.87 14.89 -10.11
CA GLY A 264 3.66 14.41 -8.99
C GLY A 264 3.69 15.40 -7.85
N GLY A 265 3.19 14.96 -6.70
CA GLY A 265 3.05 15.73 -5.47
C GLY A 265 2.49 14.83 -4.38
N SER A 266 1.77 15.40 -3.42
CA SER A 266 1.10 14.61 -2.39
C SER A 266 -0.07 13.79 -2.97
N ILE A 267 -1.19 14.45 -3.28
CA ILE A 267 -2.43 13.82 -3.74
C ILE A 267 -2.86 14.47 -5.07
N TRP A 268 -3.19 13.64 -6.07
CA TRP A 268 -3.65 14.07 -7.39
C TRP A 268 -5.08 13.59 -7.64
N LEU A 269 -5.98 14.53 -7.92
CA LEU A 269 -7.38 14.28 -8.25
C LEU A 269 -7.63 14.53 -9.74
N GLU A 270 -8.30 13.59 -10.42
CA GLU A 270 -8.66 13.76 -11.83
C GLU A 270 -9.89 12.94 -12.26
N SER A 271 -10.37 13.23 -13.47
CA SER A 271 -11.32 12.41 -14.23
C SER A 271 -12.66 12.19 -13.54
N GLY A 272 -13.13 13.17 -12.78
CA GLY A 272 -14.42 13.11 -12.10
C GLY A 272 -14.45 12.16 -10.90
N VAL A 273 -13.32 11.91 -10.22
CA VAL A 273 -13.35 11.19 -8.93
C VAL A 273 -14.16 11.99 -7.90
N TYR A 274 -14.97 11.32 -7.09
CA TYR A 274 -15.56 11.92 -5.89
C TYR A 274 -14.65 11.62 -4.69
N ALA A 275 -13.95 12.63 -4.16
CA ALA A 275 -12.99 12.45 -3.08
C ALA A 275 -13.37 13.26 -1.84
N GLU A 276 -13.26 12.64 -0.66
CA GLU A 276 -13.42 13.27 0.65
C GLU A 276 -12.12 13.07 1.44
N LEU A 277 -11.32 14.13 1.56
CA LEU A 277 -9.97 14.09 2.11
C LEU A 277 -9.87 14.85 3.44
N TRP A 278 -9.42 14.17 4.49
CA TRP A 278 -9.43 14.71 5.86
C TRP A 278 -8.15 14.38 6.64
N ASN A 279 -7.67 15.27 7.50
CA ASN A 279 -6.62 14.98 8.49
C ASN A 279 -5.27 14.48 7.93
N ASN A 280 -4.98 14.66 6.66
CA ASN A 280 -3.73 14.19 6.08
C ASN A 280 -2.57 15.09 6.54
N LEU A 281 -1.42 14.50 6.83
CA LEU A 281 -0.18 15.19 7.17
C LEU A 281 0.77 15.14 5.97
N ILE A 282 0.98 16.28 5.33
CA ILE A 282 1.77 16.43 4.10
C ILE A 282 3.04 17.21 4.43
N VAL A 283 4.18 16.53 4.38
CA VAL A 283 5.47 17.05 4.83
C VAL A 283 6.46 17.04 3.68
N ASN A 284 7.04 18.19 3.36
CA ASN A 284 8.08 18.35 2.33
C ASN A 284 7.70 17.76 0.97
N CYS A 285 6.40 17.65 0.67
CA CYS A 285 5.95 17.17 -0.64
C CYS A 285 6.11 18.27 -1.68
N ARG A 286 6.29 17.86 -2.94
CA ARG A 286 6.53 18.82 -4.02
C ARG A 286 5.38 19.78 -4.21
N PHE A 287 4.15 19.28 -4.12
CA PHE A 287 2.93 20.08 -4.14
C PHE A 287 1.95 19.58 -3.08
N GLY A 288 1.05 20.47 -2.66
CA GLY A 288 -0.13 20.11 -1.88
C GLY A 288 -1.12 19.23 -2.66
N ILE A 289 -2.35 19.11 -2.18
CA ILE A 289 -3.41 18.40 -2.92
C ILE A 289 -3.67 19.15 -4.22
N LYS A 290 -3.65 18.43 -5.35
CA LYS A 290 -3.89 19.02 -6.67
C LYS A 290 -5.13 18.43 -7.34
N ASN A 291 -5.92 19.31 -7.96
CA ASN A 291 -7.05 18.96 -8.79
C ASN A 291 -6.73 19.31 -10.26
N ASN A 292 -6.73 18.29 -11.13
CA ASN A 292 -6.38 18.45 -12.54
C ASN A 292 -7.36 19.39 -13.26
N ALA A 293 -6.99 20.65 -13.51
CA ALA A 293 -7.90 21.62 -14.14
C ALA A 293 -8.41 21.24 -15.54
N LYS A 294 -7.70 20.34 -16.26
CA LYS A 294 -8.15 19.85 -17.57
C LYS A 294 -9.26 18.81 -17.45
N ASP A 295 -9.22 18.01 -16.40
CA ASP A 295 -10.12 16.89 -16.18
C ASP A 295 -10.31 16.71 -14.67
N PRO A 296 -11.10 17.61 -14.05
CA PRO A 296 -11.11 17.79 -12.60
C PRO A 296 -11.85 16.67 -11.88
N ALA A 297 -11.67 16.62 -10.56
CA ALA A 297 -12.52 15.86 -9.65
C ALA A 297 -13.99 16.32 -9.74
N ASP A 298 -14.90 15.48 -9.25
CA ASP A 298 -16.30 15.82 -9.07
C ASP A 298 -16.45 17.00 -8.10
N GLU A 299 -17.37 17.92 -8.40
CA GLU A 299 -17.61 19.14 -7.59
C GLU A 299 -18.08 18.85 -6.16
N ARG A 300 -18.62 17.64 -5.89
CA ARG A 300 -18.96 17.20 -4.53
C ARG A 300 -17.73 16.90 -3.67
N SER A 301 -16.56 16.77 -4.28
CA SER A 301 -15.33 16.44 -3.57
C SER A 301 -15.01 17.48 -2.50
N THR A 302 -14.60 17.01 -1.34
CA THR A 302 -14.21 17.84 -0.20
C THR A 302 -12.78 17.52 0.19
N TYR A 303 -11.99 18.55 0.47
CA TYR A 303 -10.63 18.44 0.97
C TYR A 303 -10.47 19.51 2.05
N ASP A 304 -10.25 19.08 3.28
CA ASP A 304 -10.19 19.98 4.42
C ASP A 304 -9.42 19.33 5.57
N TYR A 305 -9.05 20.12 6.57
CA TYR A 305 -8.25 19.64 7.70
C TYR A 305 -6.96 18.94 7.26
N THR A 306 -6.27 19.46 6.24
CA THR A 306 -4.95 18.95 5.85
C THR A 306 -3.85 19.77 6.50
N TYR A 307 -2.87 19.10 7.08
CA TYR A 307 -1.72 19.72 7.74
C TYR A 307 -0.52 19.70 6.80
N TYR A 308 -0.02 20.89 6.43
CA TYR A 308 1.11 21.07 5.53
C TYR A 308 2.34 21.59 6.27
N TYR A 309 3.48 20.98 5.97
CA TYR A 309 4.79 21.43 6.44
C TYR A 309 5.80 21.44 5.29
N GLY A 310 6.66 22.47 5.25
CA GLY A 310 7.78 22.56 4.32
C GLY A 310 9.05 23.05 5.01
N TYR A 311 10.15 22.29 4.91
CA TYR A 311 11.45 22.66 5.47
C TYR A 311 12.13 23.79 4.68
N THR A 312 11.88 23.87 3.38
CA THR A 312 12.35 24.93 2.49
C THR A 312 11.20 25.84 2.06
N GLN A 313 11.52 27.07 1.66
CA GLN A 313 10.49 27.99 1.16
C GLN A 313 9.84 27.46 -0.13
N GLU A 314 10.59 26.78 -0.99
CA GLU A 314 10.05 26.14 -2.19
C GLU A 314 8.96 25.10 -1.87
N CYS A 315 9.15 24.28 -0.83
CA CYS A 315 8.11 23.37 -0.36
C CYS A 315 6.86 24.16 0.06
N VAL A 316 7.07 25.21 0.84
CA VAL A 316 5.98 26.05 1.37
C VAL A 316 5.20 26.71 0.26
N ASP A 317 5.89 27.33 -0.69
CA ASP A 317 5.29 28.03 -1.82
C ASP A 317 4.41 27.10 -2.64
N ASN A 318 4.81 25.83 -2.83
CA ASN A 318 4.11 24.87 -3.67
C ASN A 318 2.82 24.25 -3.07
N PHE A 319 2.47 24.59 -1.83
CA PHE A 319 1.18 24.21 -1.24
C PHE A 319 0.33 25.42 -0.82
N GLN A 320 0.73 26.64 -1.20
CA GLN A 320 -0.06 27.83 -0.95
C GLN A 320 -1.29 27.90 -1.84
N ASP A 321 -2.29 28.67 -1.38
CA ASP A 321 -3.44 29.03 -2.20
C ASP A 321 -3.01 29.86 -3.43
N GLY A 322 -3.72 29.70 -4.54
CA GLY A 322 -3.39 30.34 -5.82
C GLY A 322 -2.28 29.66 -6.64
N VAL A 323 -1.59 28.66 -6.10
CA VAL A 323 -0.70 27.81 -6.89
C VAL A 323 -1.52 26.99 -7.88
N LYS A 324 -1.04 26.89 -9.11
CA LYS A 324 -1.75 26.19 -10.19
C LYS A 324 -2.16 24.77 -9.79
N ASP A 325 -3.45 24.49 -9.96
CA ASP A 325 -4.13 23.23 -9.68
C ASP A 325 -4.14 22.84 -8.19
N VAL A 326 -3.48 23.58 -7.29
CA VAL A 326 -3.50 23.31 -5.85
C VAL A 326 -4.86 23.70 -5.29
N VAL A 327 -5.41 22.85 -4.43
CA VAL A 327 -6.68 23.06 -3.76
C VAL A 327 -6.50 23.06 -2.24
N ARG A 328 -7.27 23.91 -1.55
CA ARG A 328 -7.17 24.14 -0.10
C ARG A 328 -8.54 24.13 0.56
N GLY A 329 -8.61 23.53 1.73
CA GLY A 329 -9.76 23.57 2.62
C GLY A 329 -9.69 24.74 3.60
N ALA A 330 -10.84 25.12 4.17
CA ALA A 330 -10.95 26.25 5.09
C ALA A 330 -10.22 26.03 6.43
N HIS A 331 -10.06 24.78 6.85
CA HIS A 331 -9.41 24.36 8.10
C HIS A 331 -8.04 23.72 7.86
N ASP A 332 -7.49 23.83 6.64
CA ASP A 332 -6.12 23.40 6.38
C ASP A 332 -5.13 24.24 7.19
N ILE A 333 -4.14 23.56 7.79
CA ILE A 333 -3.05 24.20 8.52
C ILE A 333 -1.84 24.25 7.59
N ALA A 334 -1.40 25.44 7.22
CA ALA A 334 -0.18 25.63 6.44
C ALA A 334 0.55 26.89 6.91
N GLY A 335 1.87 26.79 7.07
CA GLY A 335 2.71 27.94 7.31
C GLY A 335 2.88 28.79 6.05
N THR A 336 3.38 30.02 6.22
CA THR A 336 3.75 30.89 5.09
C THR A 336 5.26 31.01 4.92
N GLN A 337 6.02 30.64 5.95
CA GLN A 337 7.48 30.60 5.92
C GLN A 337 7.98 29.17 6.07
N ALA A 338 9.16 28.91 5.50
CA ALA A 338 9.89 27.67 5.72
C ALA A 338 9.98 27.32 7.21
N LYS A 339 9.68 26.07 7.54
CA LYS A 339 9.73 25.47 8.88
C LYS A 339 8.63 25.91 9.86
N ASP A 340 7.70 26.77 9.43
CA ASP A 340 6.48 27.02 10.20
C ASP A 340 5.71 25.71 10.42
N ASN A 341 5.03 25.60 11.56
CA ASN A 341 4.14 24.48 11.88
C ASN A 341 4.87 23.11 11.87
N ASP A 342 6.10 23.04 12.37
CA ASP A 342 6.86 21.79 12.49
C ASP A 342 6.01 20.67 13.14
N PRO A 343 5.82 19.51 12.46
CA PRO A 343 5.05 18.39 13.01
C PRO A 343 5.74 17.70 14.20
N LEU A 344 7.00 18.02 14.48
CA LEU A 344 7.78 17.47 15.59
C LEU A 344 7.81 15.93 15.58
N PHE A 345 8.27 15.33 14.48
CA PHE A 345 8.47 13.88 14.43
C PHE A 345 9.47 13.41 15.50
N GLU A 346 9.25 12.22 16.04
CA GLU A 346 10.12 11.58 17.04
C GLU A 346 11.55 11.43 16.52
N ASN A 347 11.70 10.90 15.30
CA ASN A 347 13.02 10.68 14.69
C ASN A 347 12.97 10.74 13.15
N TYR A 348 12.83 11.93 12.58
CA TYR A 348 13.04 12.14 11.14
C TYR A 348 13.69 13.51 10.91
N PRO A 349 14.85 13.59 10.21
CA PRO A 349 15.44 14.88 9.90
C PRO A 349 14.64 15.55 8.79
N LEU A 350 13.85 16.58 9.14
CA LEU A 350 13.05 17.35 8.19
C LEU A 350 13.88 18.05 7.10
N SER A 351 15.20 18.15 7.29
CA SER A 351 16.16 18.61 6.29
C SER A 351 16.59 17.53 5.28
N THR A 352 16.05 16.32 5.35
CA THR A 352 16.35 15.24 4.38
C THR A 352 16.06 15.74 2.97
N ASP A 353 16.99 15.52 2.04
CA ASP A 353 16.84 15.89 0.64
C ASP A 353 15.51 15.36 0.10
N VAL A 354 14.73 16.25 -0.50
CA VAL A 354 13.42 15.94 -1.06
C VAL A 354 13.47 14.91 -2.20
N ASN A 355 14.65 14.71 -2.82
CA ASN A 355 14.89 13.67 -3.82
C ASN A 355 15.37 12.33 -3.22
N ASN A 356 15.59 12.25 -1.91
CA ASN A 356 16.09 11.02 -1.28
C ASN A 356 15.02 9.91 -1.29
N ALA A 357 15.15 8.97 -2.22
CA ALA A 357 14.30 7.79 -2.27
C ALA A 357 14.65 6.71 -1.22
N SER A 358 15.82 6.79 -0.56
CA SER A 358 16.26 5.78 0.39
C SER A 358 15.59 5.99 1.75
N PHE A 359 14.82 5.00 2.20
CA PHE A 359 14.20 5.00 3.51
C PHE A 359 15.16 4.45 4.57
N ASN A 360 15.22 5.11 5.74
CA ASN A 360 15.94 4.59 6.88
C ASN A 360 14.97 4.01 7.90
N ASN A 361 15.08 2.71 8.17
CA ASN A 361 14.22 2.01 9.13
C ASN A 361 14.39 2.48 10.59
N SER A 362 15.42 3.26 10.91
CA SER A 362 15.53 3.91 12.22
C SER A 362 14.65 5.16 12.34
N TRP A 363 14.10 5.67 11.23
CA TRP A 363 13.22 6.83 11.28
C TRP A 363 11.91 6.51 11.98
N ASP A 364 11.36 7.55 12.60
CA ASP A 364 10.14 7.48 13.38
C ASP A 364 9.27 8.71 13.11
N PHE A 365 8.12 8.46 12.49
CA PHE A 365 7.16 9.47 12.07
C PHE A 365 6.00 9.61 13.07
N HIS A 366 6.07 9.01 14.26
CA HIS A 366 5.22 9.42 15.37
C HIS A 366 5.51 10.88 15.74
N LEU A 367 4.52 11.56 16.30
CA LEU A 367 4.56 12.93 16.73
C LEU A 367 4.99 13.02 18.20
N LYS A 368 5.89 13.94 18.51
CA LYS A 368 6.28 14.25 19.90
C LYS A 368 5.09 14.79 20.70
N PRO A 369 5.08 14.65 22.04
CA PRO A 369 3.94 15.03 22.90
C PRO A 369 3.45 16.49 22.79
N ASN A 370 4.28 17.41 22.29
CA ASN A 370 3.96 18.82 22.09
C ASN A 370 3.79 19.21 20.61
N SER A 371 3.65 18.23 19.73
CA SER A 371 3.44 18.48 18.31
C SER A 371 2.14 19.28 18.08
N PRO A 372 2.18 20.38 17.32
CA PRO A 372 0.97 21.07 16.90
C PRO A 372 0.03 20.18 16.06
N ALA A 373 0.55 19.13 15.43
CA ALA A 373 -0.23 18.19 14.63
C ALA A 373 -1.02 17.16 15.48
N LEU A 374 -0.93 17.19 16.82
CA LEU A 374 -1.71 16.32 17.72
C LEU A 374 -3.14 16.80 17.98
N SER A 375 -3.51 18.00 17.54
CA SER A 375 -4.82 18.61 17.81
C SER A 375 -5.39 19.33 16.60
N GLY A 376 -6.71 19.36 16.49
CA GLY A 376 -7.43 20.13 15.46
C GLY A 376 -7.94 19.30 14.28
N ALA A 377 -7.63 18.00 14.23
CA ALA A 377 -8.16 17.11 13.20
C ALA A 377 -9.65 16.76 13.46
N LYS A 378 -10.39 16.53 12.38
CA LYS A 378 -11.84 16.26 12.36
C LYS A 378 -12.14 14.77 12.55
N THR A 379 -13.11 14.39 13.37
CA THR A 379 -13.44 12.96 13.59
C THR A 379 -14.88 12.58 13.23
N ASP A 380 -15.72 13.55 12.92
CA ASP A 380 -17.16 13.42 12.66
C ASP A 380 -17.48 13.46 11.16
N PHE A 381 -16.81 12.62 10.37
CA PHE A 381 -17.13 12.39 8.96
C PHE A 381 -17.48 10.92 8.70
N SER A 382 -18.18 10.66 7.59
CA SER A 382 -18.58 9.31 7.21
C SER A 382 -17.46 8.60 6.45
N ARG A 383 -17.20 7.33 6.82
CA ARG A 383 -16.30 6.42 6.09
C ARG A 383 -17.14 5.39 5.35
N ASN A 384 -16.69 4.93 4.18
CA ASN A 384 -17.42 3.95 3.38
C ASN A 384 -17.65 2.63 4.14
N PHE A 385 -16.66 2.18 4.92
CA PHE A 385 -16.67 0.86 5.57
C PHE A 385 -16.60 0.93 7.11
N SER A 386 -17.15 1.99 7.70
CA SER A 386 -17.24 2.14 9.16
C SER A 386 -18.12 1.10 9.84
N SER A 387 -19.33 0.88 9.32
CA SER A 387 -20.33 -0.01 9.93
C SER A 387 -20.61 -1.27 9.13
N LYS A 388 -20.58 -1.20 7.78
CA LYS A 388 -20.78 -2.35 6.90
C LYS A 388 -19.56 -3.28 6.84
N GLY A 389 -18.36 -2.69 6.92
CA GLY A 389 -17.10 -3.39 6.68
C GLY A 389 -17.00 -4.04 5.30
N ILE A 390 -15.94 -4.81 5.09
CA ILE A 390 -15.72 -5.68 3.94
C ILE A 390 -15.46 -7.09 4.46
N THR A 391 -16.29 -8.07 4.08
CA THR A 391 -16.10 -9.47 4.47
C THR A 391 -15.29 -10.22 3.41
N ILE A 392 -14.09 -10.66 3.78
CA ILE A 392 -13.18 -11.47 2.96
C ILE A 392 -12.84 -12.75 3.71
N ASN A 393 -12.96 -13.90 3.04
CA ASN A 393 -12.66 -15.22 3.61
C ASN A 393 -13.30 -15.45 5.00
N GLY A 394 -14.57 -15.06 5.15
CA GLY A 394 -15.34 -15.21 6.39
C GLY A 394 -15.03 -14.21 7.51
N LYS A 395 -14.05 -13.29 7.34
CA LYS A 395 -13.71 -12.25 8.31
C LYS A 395 -14.09 -10.87 7.78
N THR A 396 -14.74 -10.05 8.61
CA THR A 396 -15.09 -8.67 8.30
C THR A 396 -13.99 -7.71 8.74
N TYR A 397 -13.61 -6.81 7.84
CA TYR A 397 -12.65 -5.74 8.06
C TYR A 397 -13.36 -4.40 8.01
N TYR A 398 -13.07 -3.53 8.97
CA TYR A 398 -13.65 -2.19 9.05
C TYR A 398 -12.55 -1.16 8.80
N SER A 399 -12.92 -0.05 8.21
CA SER A 399 -12.02 1.09 8.12
C SER A 399 -11.67 1.59 9.53
N PRO A 400 -10.40 1.91 9.84
CA PRO A 400 -10.02 2.46 11.13
C PRO A 400 -10.80 3.73 11.52
N GLU A 401 -10.98 3.97 12.82
CA GLU A 401 -11.60 5.22 13.31
C GLU A 401 -10.68 6.42 13.04
N PRO A 402 -11.21 7.56 12.54
CA PRO A 402 -10.42 8.78 12.41
C PRO A 402 -9.93 9.25 13.77
N LYS A 403 -8.81 9.98 13.77
CA LYS A 403 -8.16 10.46 15.00
C LYS A 403 -8.17 11.97 15.05
N SER A 404 -8.10 12.52 16.27
CA SER A 404 -8.05 13.97 16.52
C SER A 404 -6.69 14.61 16.22
N TYR A 405 -5.72 13.81 15.77
CA TYR A 405 -4.41 14.25 15.28
C TYR A 405 -4.34 14.12 13.76
N PHE A 406 -3.41 14.84 13.13
CA PHE A 406 -3.13 14.74 11.70
C PHE A 406 -2.11 13.63 11.41
N GLY A 407 -2.26 12.97 10.27
CA GLY A 407 -1.35 11.91 9.84
C GLY A 407 -1.63 10.54 10.46
N ALA A 408 -0.73 9.60 10.19
CA ALA A 408 -0.92 8.17 10.43
C ALA A 408 -0.61 7.73 11.86
N LEU A 409 0.51 8.19 12.43
CA LEU A 409 1.10 7.53 13.60
C LEU A 409 0.80 8.19 14.95
N GLY A 410 0.22 9.41 15.01
CA GLY A 410 -0.10 10.08 16.28
C GLY A 410 1.10 10.17 17.23
N SER A 411 0.87 10.30 18.54
CA SER A 411 1.93 10.09 19.54
C SER A 411 2.07 8.60 19.88
N LYS A 412 3.25 8.19 20.37
CA LYS A 412 3.48 6.83 20.86
C LYS A 412 2.68 6.44 22.10
#